data_AF-A0A2K4G8W3-F1
#
_entry.id   AF-A0A2K4G8W3-F1
#
_cell.length_a   1.000
_cell.length_b   1.000
_cell.length_c   1.000
_cell.angle_alpha   90.00
_cell.angle_beta   90.00
_cell.angle_gamma   90.00
#
_symmetry.space_group_name_H-M   'P 1'
#
loop_
_entity.id
_entity.type
_entity.pdbx_description
1 polymer ?
#
loop_
_entity_poly.entity_id
_entity_poly.type
_entity_poly.pdbx_seq_one_letter_code
_entity_poly.pdbx_strand_id
1 'polypeptide(L)'
;MTQPNTYQIDPYLLAAFEKALPKQGLFLIDDVPNRDLKVVSRSRDDDIELTLIRMHRKSQWKPDFKIFIEGARWGDLNGRLFDELPDLVAALRKRGLQYVEFDFS
;
A
#
# COMPACT_ATOMS: atom_id res chain seq x y z
N MET A 1 7.51 18.49 -8.23
CA MET A 1 6.06 18.22 -8.33
C MET A 1 5.90 16.73 -8.56
N THR A 2 5.65 15.93 -7.52
CA THR A 2 5.29 14.52 -7.70
C THR A 2 3.81 14.51 -8.05
N GLN A 3 3.48 14.17 -9.30
CA GLN A 3 2.10 13.90 -9.71
C GLN A 3 1.49 12.90 -8.73
N PRO A 4 0.24 13.10 -8.26
CA PRO A 4 -0.49 11.99 -7.70
C PRO A 4 -0.53 10.93 -8.78
N ASN A 5 -0.05 9.73 -8.46
CA ASN A 5 -0.22 8.55 -9.31
C ASN A 5 -1.72 8.24 -9.32
N THR A 6 -2.48 8.99 -10.11
CA THR A 6 -3.88 8.71 -10.41
C THR A 6 -3.87 7.53 -11.38
N TYR A 7 -3.59 6.33 -10.85
CA TYR A 7 -4.02 5.12 -11.53
C TYR A 7 -5.52 5.29 -11.78
N GLN A 8 -5.98 5.06 -13.00
CA GLN A 8 -7.42 4.96 -13.26
C GLN A 8 -7.93 3.75 -12.48
N ILE A 9 -8.36 3.99 -11.24
CA ILE A 9 -9.00 2.99 -10.41
C ILE A 9 -10.38 2.78 -11.03
N ASP A 10 -10.72 1.52 -11.28
CA ASP A 10 -12.08 1.17 -11.65
C ASP A 10 -13.09 1.79 -10.65
N PRO A 11 -14.16 2.47 -11.12
CA PRO A 11 -15.09 3.16 -10.22
C PRO A 11 -15.73 2.26 -9.15
N TYR A 12 -15.98 0.98 -9.45
CA TYR A 12 -16.51 0.04 -8.47
C TYR A 12 -15.46 -0.31 -7.42
N LEU A 13 -14.21 -0.48 -7.85
CA LEU A 13 -13.09 -0.72 -6.96
C LEU A 13 -12.83 0.49 -6.05
N LEU A 14 -12.94 1.70 -6.57
CA LEU A 14 -12.83 2.92 -5.77
C LEU A 14 -13.93 2.97 -4.70
N ALA A 15 -15.19 2.76 -5.07
CA ALA A 15 -16.30 2.75 -4.12
C ALA A 15 -16.13 1.67 -3.02
N ALA A 16 -15.58 0.50 -3.38
CA ALA A 16 -15.24 -0.54 -2.42
C ALA A 16 -14.18 -0.08 -1.42
N PHE A 17 -13.11 0.57 -1.89
CA PHE A 17 -12.08 1.13 -1.02
C PHE A 17 -12.60 2.25 -0.12
N GLU A 18 -13.45 3.14 -0.64
CA GLU A 18 -14.08 4.19 0.16
C GLU A 18 -14.94 3.62 1.28
N LYS A 19 -15.70 2.55 0.98
CA LYS A 19 -16.48 1.83 1.99
C LYS A 19 -15.60 1.14 3.04
N ALA A 20 -14.47 0.58 2.62
CA ALA A 20 -13.51 -0.10 3.50
C ALA A 20 -12.73 0.86 4.40
N LEU A 21 -12.47 2.07 3.91
CA LEU A 21 -11.65 3.09 4.55
C LEU A 21 -12.48 4.35 4.85
N PRO A 22 -13.52 4.26 5.71
CA PRO A 22 -14.48 5.33 5.92
C PRO A 22 -13.93 6.56 6.67
N LYS A 23 -12.68 6.49 7.17
CA LYS A 23 -12.04 7.59 7.90
C LYS A 23 -10.55 7.62 7.64
N GLN A 24 -9.97 8.79 7.86
CA GLN A 24 -8.54 9.06 7.72
C GLN A 24 -7.69 8.16 8.63
N GLY A 25 -6.48 7.86 8.17
CA GLY A 25 -5.53 7.04 8.91
C GLY A 25 -5.82 5.54 8.86
N LEU A 26 -6.84 5.11 8.11
CA LEU A 26 -7.05 3.71 7.77
C LEU A 26 -6.24 3.33 6.53
N PHE A 27 -5.80 2.07 6.49
CA PHE A 27 -5.22 1.47 5.30
C PHE A 27 -5.54 -0.02 5.19
N LEU A 28 -5.43 -0.56 3.98
CA LEU A 28 -5.50 -1.97 3.66
C LEU A 28 -4.38 -2.34 2.67
N ILE A 29 -4.15 -3.64 2.51
CA ILE A 29 -3.31 -4.19 1.44
C ILE A 29 -4.26 -4.75 0.38
N ASP A 30 -4.12 -4.31 -0.86
CA ASP A 30 -4.77 -4.96 -2.01
C ASP A 30 -3.76 -5.94 -2.62
N ASP A 31 -3.95 -7.22 -2.30
CA ASP A 31 -3.16 -8.36 -2.74
C ASP A 31 -3.94 -9.29 -3.69
N VAL A 32 -5.03 -8.79 -4.29
CA VAL A 32 -5.86 -9.57 -5.21
C VAL A 32 -5.02 -10.14 -6.35
N PRO A 33 -5.13 -11.46 -6.63
CA PRO A 33 -4.40 -12.09 -7.72
C PRO A 33 -4.61 -11.37 -9.05
N ASN A 34 -3.54 -11.24 -9.85
CA ASN A 34 -3.51 -10.53 -11.13
C ASN A 34 -3.68 -9.01 -11.04
N ARG A 35 -3.64 -8.41 -9.84
CA ARG A 35 -3.51 -6.96 -9.65
C ARG A 35 -2.13 -6.62 -9.09
N ASP A 36 -1.73 -5.37 -9.31
CA ASP A 36 -0.55 -4.84 -8.64
C ASP A 36 -0.78 -4.79 -7.13
N LEU A 37 0.13 -5.42 -6.38
CA LEU A 37 0.18 -5.40 -4.93
C LEU A 37 0.41 -3.97 -4.45
N LYS A 38 -0.47 -3.47 -3.57
CA LYS A 38 -0.44 -2.07 -3.15
C LYS A 38 -1.00 -1.84 -1.76
N VAL A 39 -0.50 -0.79 -1.12
CA VAL A 39 -1.12 -0.17 0.05
C VAL A 39 -2.20 0.79 -0.45
N VAL A 40 -3.42 0.64 0.07
CA VAL A 40 -4.53 1.58 -0.15
C VAL A 40 -4.80 2.28 1.17
N SER A 41 -4.82 3.61 1.19
CA SER A 41 -5.00 4.39 2.42
C SER A 41 -5.94 5.57 2.22
N ARG A 42 -6.69 5.94 3.26
CA ARG A 42 -7.42 7.22 3.31
C ARG A 42 -6.48 8.31 3.82
N SER A 43 -6.19 9.29 2.97
CA SER A 43 -5.27 10.39 3.25
C SER A 43 -5.84 11.37 4.30
N ARG A 44 -5.06 12.38 4.66
CA ARG A 44 -5.52 13.49 5.53
C ARG A 44 -6.48 14.45 4.83
N ASP A 45 -6.47 14.44 3.50
CA ASP A 45 -7.38 15.23 2.68
C ASP A 45 -8.65 14.44 2.34
N ASP A 46 -8.82 13.28 2.98
CA ASP A 46 -9.95 12.35 2.80
C ASP A 46 -10.02 11.70 1.40
N ASP A 47 -8.88 11.64 0.71
CA ASP A 47 -8.75 10.98 -0.58
C ASP A 47 -8.30 9.52 -0.43
N ILE A 48 -8.69 8.66 -1.37
CA ILE A 48 -8.10 7.32 -1.51
C ILE A 48 -6.76 7.43 -2.23
N GLU A 49 -5.69 7.05 -1.55
CA GLU A 49 -4.33 7.04 -2.07
C GLU A 49 -3.84 5.61 -2.26
N LEU A 50 -3.26 5.35 -3.43
CA LEU A 50 -2.63 4.07 -3.77
C LEU A 50 -1.11 4.21 -3.73
N THR A 51 -0.45 3.21 -3.17
CA THR A 51 1.01 3.10 -3.18
C THR A 51 1.40 1.68 -3.53
N LEU A 52 2.06 1.51 -4.68
CA LEU A 52 2.55 0.21 -5.11
C LEU A 52 3.58 -0.36 -4.13
N ILE A 53 3.45 -1.65 -3.85
CA ILE A 53 4.43 -2.44 -3.12
C ILE A 53 5.31 -3.10 -4.18
N ARG A 54 6.56 -2.66 -4.25
CA ARG A 54 7.53 -3.15 -5.21
C ARG A 54 8.34 -4.29 -4.62
N MET A 55 8.79 -5.20 -5.48
CA MET A 55 9.73 -6.25 -5.12
C MET A 55 11.16 -5.82 -5.46
N HIS A 56 12.08 -6.03 -4.53
CA HIS A 56 13.51 -5.87 -4.72
C HIS A 56 14.18 -7.25 -4.65
N ARG A 57 14.99 -7.56 -5.66
CA ARG A 57 15.86 -8.76 -5.67
C ARG A 57 17.30 -8.32 -5.79
N LYS A 58 18.15 -8.77 -4.86
CA LYS A 58 19.60 -8.50 -4.90
C LYS A 58 20.29 -9.20 -6.08
N SER A 59 19.74 -10.33 -6.51
CA SER A 59 20.18 -11.08 -7.69
C SER A 59 18.99 -11.81 -8.31
N GLN A 60 18.95 -11.91 -9.64
CA GLN A 60 17.91 -12.67 -10.35
C GLN A 60 17.97 -14.17 -10.06
N TRP A 61 19.10 -14.66 -9.56
CA TRP A 61 19.38 -16.08 -9.33
C TRP A 61 19.15 -16.54 -7.88
N LYS A 62 18.80 -15.61 -6.98
CA LYS A 62 18.50 -15.94 -5.58
C LYS A 62 17.00 -15.85 -5.30
N PRO A 63 16.43 -16.80 -4.55
CA PRO A 63 15.01 -16.77 -4.21
C PRO A 63 14.66 -15.62 -3.25
N ASP A 64 15.64 -15.08 -2.53
CA ASP A 64 15.44 -14.00 -1.57
C ASP A 64 14.99 -12.72 -2.28
N PHE A 65 13.75 -12.33 -2.04
CA PHE A 65 13.22 -11.02 -2.40
C PHE A 65 12.87 -10.26 -1.14
N LYS A 66 12.87 -8.93 -1.24
CA LYS A 66 12.34 -8.01 -0.24
C LYS A 66 11.26 -7.16 -0.88
N ILE A 67 10.39 -6.57 -0.07
CA ILE A 67 9.38 -5.63 -0.55
C ILE A 67 9.63 -4.24 -0.01
N PHE A 68 9.15 -3.22 -0.72
CA PHE A 68 9.24 -1.84 -0.29
C PHE A 68 8.14 -0.98 -0.92
N ILE A 69 7.91 0.18 -0.32
CA ILE A 69 7.03 1.22 -0.85
C ILE A 69 7.83 2.50 -1.10
N GLU A 70 7.39 3.29 -2.07
CA GLU A 70 8.04 4.55 -2.42
C GLU A 70 7.07 5.73 -2.29
N GLY A 71 7.60 6.90 -1.96
CA GLY A 71 6.87 8.15 -1.86
C GLY A 71 7.28 8.96 -0.64
N ALA A 72 7.50 10.27 -0.82
CA ALA A 72 7.97 11.15 0.25
C ALA A 72 7.06 11.15 1.50
N ARG A 73 5.75 10.95 1.33
CA ARG A 73 4.78 10.84 2.44
C ARG A 73 5.12 9.72 3.43
N TRP A 74 5.84 8.71 2.97
CA TRP A 74 6.24 7.57 3.78
C TRP A 74 7.51 7.82 4.61
N GLY A 75 8.13 9.00 4.55
CA GLY A 75 9.30 9.40 5.36
C GLY A 75 10.35 8.29 5.48
N ASP A 76 10.64 7.83 6.70
CA ASP A 76 11.60 6.73 6.98
C ASP A 76 11.24 5.35 6.39
N LEU A 77 9.99 5.14 5.94
CA LEU A 77 9.59 3.91 5.25
C LEU A 77 9.80 3.99 3.72
N ASN A 78 10.05 5.18 3.17
CA ASN A 78 10.29 5.36 1.74
C ASN A 78 11.56 4.59 1.31
N GLY A 79 11.39 3.59 0.45
CA GLY A 79 12.49 2.74 -0.02
C GLY A 79 13.02 1.75 1.03
N ARG A 80 12.41 1.67 2.22
CA ARG A 80 12.81 0.71 3.25
C ARG A 80 12.42 -0.69 2.82
N LEU A 81 13.37 -1.62 2.91
CA LEU A 81 13.19 -3.02 2.55
C LEU A 81 12.63 -3.83 3.73
N PHE A 82 11.63 -4.65 3.43
CA PHE A 82 10.98 -5.59 4.36
C PHE A 82 11.08 -7.01 3.81
N ASP A 83 11.12 -8.01 4.71
CA ASP A 83 11.19 -9.41 4.31
C ASP A 83 9.83 -9.90 3.78
N GLU A 84 8.74 -9.50 4.43
CA GLU A 84 7.39 -9.93 4.06
C GLU A 84 6.33 -8.82 4.26
N LEU A 85 5.12 -9.06 3.72
CA LEU A 85 3.99 -8.14 3.87
C LEU A 85 3.62 -7.83 5.33
N PRO A 86 3.58 -8.82 6.26
CA PRO A 86 3.36 -8.56 7.68
C PRO A 86 4.30 -7.53 8.29
N ASP A 87 5.60 -7.51 7.91
CA ASP A 87 6.56 -6.54 8.41
C ASP A 87 6.24 -5.12 7.95
N LEU A 88 5.84 -4.96 6.68
CA LEU A 88 5.40 -3.69 6.13
C LEU A 88 4.14 -3.20 6.85
N VAL A 89 3.15 -4.08 7.04
CA VAL A 89 1.91 -3.77 7.79
C VAL A 89 2.23 -3.34 9.22
N ALA A 90 3.13 -4.06 9.90
CA ALA A 90 3.56 -3.71 11.26
C ALA A 90 4.26 -2.34 11.31
N ALA A 91 5.08 -2.01 10.31
CA ALA A 91 5.74 -0.70 10.22
C ALA A 91 4.74 0.44 9.98
N LEU A 92 3.75 0.24 9.11
CA LEU A 92 2.67 1.21 8.89
C LEU A 92 1.84 1.43 10.16
N ARG A 93 1.53 0.35 10.89
CA ARG A 93 0.84 0.43 12.18
C ARG A 93 1.64 1.20 13.24
N LYS A 94 2.96 1.01 13.29
CA LYS A 94 3.84 1.77 14.20
C LYS A 94 3.85 3.28 13.91
N ARG A 95 3.49 3.69 12.69
CA ARG A 95 3.29 5.10 12.33
C ARG A 95 1.91 5.66 12.68
N GLY A 96 1.05 4.86 13.30
CA GLY A 96 -0.28 5.29 13.72
C GLY A 96 -1.37 5.09 12.66
N LEU A 97 -1.07 4.38 11.56
CA LEU A 97 -2.12 3.94 10.64
C LEU A 97 -2.82 2.69 11.20
N GLN A 98 -4.12 2.58 11.01
CA GLN A 98 -4.90 1.43 11.42
C GLN A 98 -5.16 0.51 10.21
N TYR A 99 -4.72 -0.74 10.34
CA TYR A 99 -4.92 -1.76 9.31
C TYR A 99 -6.38 -2.25 9.32
N VAL A 100 -6.95 -2.38 8.13
CA VAL A 100 -8.26 -2.96 7.86
C VAL A 100 -8.04 -4.21 7.01
N GLU A 101 -8.50 -5.36 7.52
CA GLU A 101 -8.61 -6.55 6.69
C GLU A 101 -9.74 -6.32 5.69
N PHE A 102 -9.41 -6.44 4.41
CA PHE A 102 -10.37 -6.24 3.34
C PHE A 102 -10.37 -7.48 2.45
N ASP A 103 -11.51 -8.17 2.46
CA ASP A 103 -11.69 -9.37 1.66
C ASP A 103 -12.41 -9.02 0.36
N PHE A 104 -11.79 -9.38 -0.76
CA PHE A 104 -12.34 -9.21 -2.11
C PHE A 104 -13.10 -10.44 -2.62
N SER A 105 -13.30 -11.46 -1.75
CA SER A 105 -14.04 -12.69 -2.03
C SER A 105 -15.47 -12.46 -2.55
#